data_AF-A0A0N1BG52-F1
#
_entry.id   AF-A0A0N1BG52-F1
#
_cell.length_a   1.000
_cell.length_b   1.000
_cell.length_c   1.000
_cell.angle_alpha   90.00
_cell.angle_beta   90.00
_cell.angle_gamma   90.00
#
_symmetry.space_group_name_H-M   'P 1'
#
loop_
_entity.id
_entity.type
_entity.pdbx_description
1 polymer ?
#
loop_
_entity_poly.entity_id
_entity_poly.type
_entity_poly.pdbx_seq_one_letter_code
_entity_poly.pdbx_strand_id
1 'polypeptide(L)'
;MMPLLAMTAPSGIERLTDVPMTPGRPLFHSRLLLGGLIPAGTSALTLESLDPGSGFVECSPMTGMAHWRHERRIVAHGTGCRVTDLLTFEPRFLPRLTAGLIRIFFHHRHRRLRRMFGDRA
;
A
#
# COMPACT_ATOMS: atom_id res chain seq x y z
N MET A 1 7.03 4.91 -15.97
CA MET A 1 7.59 3.63 -15.45
C MET A 1 6.48 2.90 -14.71
N MET A 2 6.06 1.75 -15.26
CA MET A 2 4.92 0.98 -14.79
C MET A 2 5.16 0.46 -13.36
N PRO A 3 4.16 0.51 -12.47
CA PRO A 3 4.28 -0.03 -11.13
C PRO A 3 4.47 -1.56 -11.19
N LEU A 4 5.42 -2.09 -10.40
CA LEU A 4 5.65 -3.54 -10.28
C LEU A 4 4.42 -4.29 -9.74
N LEU A 5 3.58 -3.60 -8.95
CA LEU A 5 2.28 -4.08 -8.49
C LEU A 5 1.32 -2.89 -8.60
N ALA A 6 0.29 -3.03 -9.43
CA ALA A 6 -0.79 -2.06 -9.55
C ALA A 6 -2.00 -2.57 -8.78
N MET A 7 -2.67 -1.69 -8.03
CA MET A 7 -3.99 -1.95 -7.49
C MET A 7 -5.00 -1.16 -8.30
N THR A 8 -6.05 -1.82 -8.77
CA THR A 8 -7.16 -1.13 -9.43
C THR A 8 -8.14 -0.60 -8.38
N ALA A 9 -8.45 0.69 -8.41
CA ALA A 9 -9.56 1.25 -7.64
C ALA A 9 -10.84 1.29 -8.49
N PRO A 10 -12.05 1.19 -7.89
CA PRO A 10 -13.30 1.45 -8.58
C PRO A 10 -13.33 2.87 -9.17
N SER A 11 -13.99 3.04 -10.31
CA SER A 11 -14.19 4.36 -10.93
C SER A 11 -14.96 5.27 -9.97
N GLY A 12 -14.38 6.43 -9.61
CA GLY A 12 -14.99 7.42 -8.70
C GLY A 12 -14.32 7.55 -7.33
N ILE A 13 -13.30 6.74 -7.02
CA ILE A 13 -12.52 6.86 -5.79
C ILE A 13 -11.09 7.27 -6.16
N GLU A 14 -10.80 8.57 -6.07
CA GLU A 14 -9.44 9.10 -6.30
C GLU A 14 -8.65 9.24 -5.00
N ARG A 15 -9.34 9.54 -3.88
CA ARG A 15 -8.73 9.66 -2.55
C ARG A 15 -9.42 8.74 -1.56
N LEU A 16 -8.64 8.21 -0.62
CA LEU A 16 -9.16 7.42 0.51
C LEU A 16 -10.15 8.22 1.39
N THR A 17 -10.06 9.54 1.36
CA THR A 17 -10.96 10.46 2.08
C THR A 17 -12.32 10.66 1.42
N ASP A 18 -12.48 10.25 0.16
CA ASP A 18 -13.72 10.48 -0.59
C ASP A 18 -14.80 9.44 -0.24
N VAL A 19 -14.42 8.37 0.47
CA VAL A 19 -15.32 7.30 0.91
C VAL A 19 -15.44 7.36 2.43
N PRO A 20 -16.65 7.27 3.01
CA PRO A 20 -16.81 7.17 4.46
C PRO A 20 -16.10 5.91 4.97
N MET A 21 -14.94 6.12 5.61
CA MET A 21 -14.14 5.05 6.17
C MET A 21 -14.74 4.61 7.49
N THR A 22 -15.14 3.34 7.59
CA THR A 22 -15.42 2.68 8.87
C THR A 22 -14.22 1.81 9.23
N PRO A 23 -13.52 2.08 10.35
CA PRO A 23 -12.43 1.24 10.84
C PRO A 23 -12.77 -0.25 10.81
N GLY A 24 -11.92 -1.05 10.17
CA GLY A 24 -12.05 -2.51 10.12
C GLY A 24 -13.10 -3.04 9.13
N ARG A 25 -13.74 -2.18 8.32
CA ARG A 25 -14.60 -2.62 7.22
C ARG A 25 -13.93 -2.43 5.86
N PRO A 26 -14.15 -3.36 4.90
CA PRO A 26 -13.63 -3.22 3.56
C PRO A 26 -14.29 -2.02 2.86
N LEU A 27 -13.46 -1.08 2.40
CA LEU A 27 -13.86 0.08 1.62
C LEU A 27 -14.26 -0.32 0.20
N PHE A 28 -13.42 -1.14 -0.44
CA PHE A 28 -13.68 -1.66 -1.78
C PHE A 28 -12.78 -2.85 -2.11
N HIS A 29 -13.17 -3.60 -3.13
CA HIS A 29 -12.36 -4.70 -3.65
C HIS A 29 -11.49 -4.19 -4.80
N SER A 30 -10.18 -4.39 -4.67
CA SER A 30 -9.15 -4.05 -5.66
C SER A 30 -8.58 -5.31 -6.28
N ARG A 31 -8.21 -5.28 -7.55
CA ARG A 31 -7.39 -6.33 -8.17
C ARG A 31 -5.94 -5.94 -8.09
N LEU A 32 -5.09 -6.88 -7.69
CA LEU A 32 -3.64 -6.75 -7.74
C LEU A 32 -3.15 -7.26 -9.08
N LEU A 33 -2.44 -6.40 -9.80
CA LEU A 33 -1.83 -6.72 -11.08
C LEU A 33 -0.30 -6.64 -10.94
N LEU A 34 0.38 -7.76 -11.10
CA LEU A 34 1.84 -7.81 -11.23
C LEU A 34 2.26 -7.22 -12.59
N GLY A 35 3.18 -6.26 -12.54
CA GLY A 35 3.63 -5.49 -13.70
C GLY A 35 2.52 -4.69 -14.39
N GLY A 36 1.36 -4.51 -13.73
CA GLY A 36 0.17 -3.89 -14.32
C GLY A 36 -0.55 -4.75 -15.36
N LEU A 37 -0.11 -6.00 -15.60
CA LEU A 37 -0.70 -6.89 -16.63
C LEU A 37 -1.23 -8.21 -16.05
N ILE A 38 -0.50 -8.84 -15.11
CA ILE A 38 -0.80 -10.20 -14.66
C ILE A 38 -1.66 -10.15 -13.40
N PRO A 39 -2.91 -10.68 -13.38
CA PRO A 39 -3.73 -10.73 -12.18
C PRO A 39 -3.06 -11.61 -11.12
N ALA A 40 -2.50 -10.96 -10.12
CA ALA A 40 -1.82 -11.58 -9.00
C ALA A 40 -2.81 -11.99 -7.89
N GLY A 41 -3.95 -11.31 -7.82
CA GLY A 41 -4.97 -11.57 -6.82
C GLY A 41 -6.00 -10.45 -6.69
N THR A 42 -6.83 -10.57 -5.67
CA THR A 42 -7.75 -9.51 -5.22
C THR A 42 -7.42 -9.13 -3.79
N SER A 43 -7.61 -7.87 -3.44
CA SER A 43 -7.50 -7.38 -2.07
C SER A 43 -8.76 -6.62 -1.72
N ALA A 44 -9.36 -6.92 -0.57
CA ALA A 44 -10.41 -6.12 0.02
C ALA A 44 -9.74 -5.02 0.84
N LEU A 45 -9.69 -3.79 0.31
CA LEU A 45 -9.01 -2.68 0.96
C LEU A 45 -9.73 -2.34 2.26
N THR A 46 -9.12 -2.62 3.41
CA THR A 46 -9.70 -2.36 4.73
C THR A 46 -8.75 -1.47 5.52
N LEU A 47 -9.19 -0.26 5.85
CA LEU A 47 -8.42 0.63 6.73
C LEU A 47 -8.88 0.42 8.16
N GLU A 48 -7.94 0.17 9.06
CA GLU A 48 -8.18 0.21 10.51
C GLU A 48 -8.09 1.63 11.03
N SER A 49 -7.13 2.40 10.52
CA SER A 49 -6.98 3.81 10.87
C SER A 49 -6.45 4.60 9.68
N LEU A 50 -6.91 5.83 9.57
CA LEU A 50 -6.43 6.81 8.60
C LEU A 50 -6.34 8.14 9.33
N ASP A 51 -5.14 8.67 9.42
CA ASP A 51 -4.88 10.01 9.92
C ASP A 51 -4.32 10.87 8.77
N PRO A 52 -5.18 11.70 8.12
CA PRO A 52 -4.77 12.51 7.00
C PRO A 52 -3.54 13.37 7.32
N GLY A 53 -2.44 13.14 6.61
CA GLY A 53 -1.17 13.86 6.80
C GLY A 53 -0.17 13.18 7.74
N SER A 54 -0.61 12.29 8.63
CA SER A 54 0.27 11.56 9.55
C SER A 54 0.49 10.11 9.14
N GLY A 55 -0.49 9.43 8.54
CA GLY A 55 -0.35 8.01 8.23
C GLY A 55 -1.64 7.23 8.14
N PHE A 56 -1.50 5.91 8.01
CA PHE A 56 -2.63 4.98 8.01
C PHE A 56 -2.21 3.58 8.44
N VAL A 57 -3.17 2.79 8.92
CA VAL A 57 -3.05 1.35 9.14
C VAL A 57 -4.08 0.67 8.26
N GLU A 58 -3.60 -0.17 7.36
CA GLU A 58 -4.38 -0.95 6.41
C GLU A 58 -4.26 -2.43 6.76
N CYS A 59 -5.39 -3.12 6.93
CA CYS A 59 -5.46 -4.55 7.18
C CYS A 59 -6.36 -5.23 6.15
N SER A 60 -5.88 -5.28 4.91
CA SER A 60 -6.66 -5.75 3.77
C SER A 60 -6.50 -7.25 3.54
N PRO A 61 -7.57 -8.05 3.60
CA PRO A 61 -7.52 -9.44 3.13
C PRO A 61 -7.06 -9.47 1.67
N MET A 62 -6.01 -10.24 1.39
CA MET A 62 -5.43 -10.33 0.05
C MET A 62 -5.27 -11.78 -0.40
N THR A 63 -5.65 -12.06 -1.65
CA THR A 63 -5.47 -13.39 -2.26
C THR A 63 -3.99 -13.78 -2.20
N GLY A 64 -3.72 -14.99 -1.71
CA GLY A 64 -2.35 -15.50 -1.54
C GLY A 64 -1.68 -15.10 -0.23
N MET A 65 -2.34 -14.32 0.63
CA MET A 65 -1.88 -14.00 1.98
C MET A 65 -2.89 -14.44 3.03
N ALA A 66 -2.40 -15.03 4.12
CA ALA A 66 -3.20 -15.36 5.31
C ALA A 66 -3.48 -14.08 6.11
N HIS A 67 -2.47 -13.22 6.23
CA HIS A 67 -2.55 -11.94 6.91
C HIS A 67 -1.79 -10.87 6.12
N TRP A 68 -2.33 -9.67 6.08
CA TRP A 68 -1.67 -8.49 5.53
C TRP A 68 -2.05 -7.27 6.36
N ARG A 69 -1.04 -6.64 6.95
CA ARG A 69 -1.14 -5.39 7.67
C ARG A 69 -0.04 -4.47 7.18
N HIS A 70 -0.42 -3.34 6.60
CA HIS A 70 0.47 -2.30 6.15
C HIS A 70 0.20 -1.03 6.93
N GLU A 71 1.19 -0.59 7.68
CA GLU A 71 1.16 0.65 8.42
C GLU A 71 2.13 1.66 7.80
N ARG A 72 1.62 2.84 7.46
CA ARG A 72 2.42 3.96 7.00
C ARG A 72 2.39 5.06 8.05
N ARG A 73 3.57 5.56 8.42
CA ARG A 73 3.74 6.75 9.25
C ARG A 73 4.55 7.80 8.51
N ILE A 74 4.11 9.05 8.60
CA ILE A 74 4.73 10.23 8.03
C ILE A 74 4.99 11.16 9.20
N VAL A 75 6.26 11.44 9.45
CA VAL A 75 6.70 12.28 10.58
C VAL A 75 7.53 13.42 10.03
N ALA A 76 7.29 14.65 10.49
CA ALA A 76 8.11 15.80 10.13
C ALA A 76 9.58 15.55 10.53
N HIS A 77 10.52 15.87 9.65
CA HIS A 77 11.94 15.67 9.89
C HIS A 77 12.77 16.75 9.19
N GLY A 78 13.20 17.76 9.95
CA GLY A 78 13.90 18.92 9.43
C GLY A 78 13.00 19.70 8.45
N THR A 79 13.54 20.02 7.27
CA THR A 79 12.81 20.70 6.18
C THR A 79 11.91 19.75 5.36
N GLY A 80 11.88 18.46 5.69
CA GLY A 80 11.10 17.46 4.96
C GLY A 80 10.30 16.56 5.88
N CYS A 81 10.02 15.35 5.40
CA CYS A 81 9.32 14.32 6.16
C CYS A 81 10.00 12.96 6.02
N ARG A 82 9.86 12.15 7.07
CA ARG A 82 10.24 10.73 7.08
C ARG A 82 8.99 9.89 6.90
N VAL A 83 8.94 9.16 5.78
CA VAL A 83 7.91 8.17 5.51
C VAL A 83 8.44 6.79 5.90
N THR A 84 7.80 6.15 6.86
CA THR A 84 8.09 4.79 7.30
C THR A 84 6.92 3.89 6.92
N ASP A 85 7.20 2.81 6.20
CA ASP A 85 6.24 1.76 5.91
C ASP A 85 6.62 0.49 6.69
N LEU A 86 5.77 0.09 7.63
CA LEU A 86 5.87 -1.15 8.38
C LEU A 86 4.88 -2.16 7.81
N LEU A 87 5.40 -3.30 7.36
CA LEU A 87 4.58 -4.35 6.76
C LEU A 87 4.68 -5.64 7.57
N THR A 88 3.52 -6.14 7.99
CA THR A 88 3.35 -7.43 8.64
C THR A 88 2.47 -8.29 7.75
N PHE A 89 3.04 -9.33 7.15
CA PHE A 89 2.30 -10.17 6.22
C PHE A 89 2.68 -11.65 6.37
N GLU A 90 1.71 -12.50 6.08
CA GLU A 90 1.86 -13.95 6.11
C GLU A 90 1.48 -14.51 4.74
N PRO A 91 2.46 -14.77 3.86
CA PRO A 91 2.19 -15.31 2.55
C PRO A 91 1.83 -16.79 2.65
N ARG A 92 0.77 -17.22 1.96
CA ARG A 92 0.36 -18.64 1.92
C ARG A 92 1.30 -19.48 1.04
N PHE A 93 1.95 -18.84 0.08
CA PHE A 93 2.83 -19.50 -0.89
C PHE A 93 4.17 -18.77 -0.97
N LEU A 94 5.26 -19.56 -1.08
CA LEU A 94 6.62 -19.08 -1.36
C LEU A 94 7.08 -17.90 -0.47
N PRO A 95 7.13 -18.06 0.87
CA PRO A 95 7.29 -16.94 1.80
C PRO A 95 8.54 -16.09 1.55
N ARG A 96 9.67 -16.73 1.23
CA ARG A 96 10.94 -16.05 0.95
C ARG A 96 10.89 -15.23 -0.34
N LEU A 97 10.29 -15.79 -1.39
CA LEU A 97 10.14 -15.10 -2.68
C LEU A 97 9.22 -13.89 -2.52
N THR A 98 8.06 -14.11 -1.88
CA THR A 98 7.06 -13.06 -1.63
C THR A 98 7.66 -11.92 -0.81
N ALA A 99 8.39 -12.21 0.26
CA ALA A 99 9.10 -11.20 1.04
C ALA A 99 10.14 -10.42 0.21
N GLY A 100 10.89 -11.10 -0.66
CA GLY A 100 11.83 -10.47 -1.58
C GLY A 100 11.14 -9.50 -2.55
N LEU A 101 10.04 -9.92 -3.17
CA LEU A 101 9.25 -9.10 -4.09
C LEU A 101 8.64 -7.88 -3.41
N ILE A 102 8.06 -8.05 -2.22
CA ILE A 102 7.50 -6.95 -1.42
C ILE A 102 8.59 -5.93 -1.10
N ARG A 103 9.78 -6.37 -0.67
CA ARG A 103 10.88 -5.46 -0.37
C ARG A 103 11.32 -4.66 -1.60
N ILE A 104 11.47 -5.30 -2.76
CA ILE A 104 11.80 -4.60 -4.02
C ILE A 104 10.71 -3.59 -4.37
N PHE A 105 9.44 -3.97 -4.22
CA PHE A 105 8.29 -3.11 -4.48
C PHE A 105 8.26 -1.86 -3.60
N PHE A 106 8.41 -2.01 -2.28
CA PHE A 106 8.43 -0.86 -1.36
C PHE A 106 9.66 0.02 -1.56
N HIS A 107 10.82 -0.57 -1.84
CA HIS A 107 12.01 0.19 -2.21
C HIS A 107 11.77 1.02 -3.48
N HIS A 108 11.14 0.43 -4.50
CA HIS A 108 10.78 1.15 -5.72
C HIS A 108 9.79 2.30 -5.45
N ARG A 109 8.75 2.06 -4.64
CA ARG A 109 7.78 3.09 -4.22
C ARG A 109 8.47 4.25 -3.51
N HIS A 110 9.35 3.94 -2.56
CA HIS A 110 10.12 4.95 -1.82
C HIS A 110 11.04 5.74 -2.74
N ARG A 111 11.73 5.08 -3.67
CA ARG A 111 12.56 5.75 -4.68
C ARG A 111 11.74 6.70 -5.55
N ARG A 112 10.51 6.32 -5.92
CA ARG A 112 9.59 7.17 -6.69
C ARG A 112 9.06 8.35 -5.88
N LEU A 113 8.68 8.14 -4.62
CA LEU A 113 8.27 9.21 -3.71
C LEU A 113 9.40 10.22 -3.54
N ARG A 114 10.63 9.75 -3.31
CA ARG A 114 11.81 10.62 -3.24
C ARG A 114 12.06 11.39 -4.52
N ARG A 115 11.87 10.80 -5.70
CA ARG A 115 11.99 11.54 -6.97
C ARG A 115 10.90 12.59 -7.18
N MET A 116 9.69 12.34 -6.70
CA MET A 116 8.57 13.28 -6.87
C MET A 116 8.62 14.45 -5.88
N PHE A 117 9.05 14.20 -4.65
CA PHE A 117 8.98 15.17 -3.55
C PHE A 117 10.35 15.57 -2.97
N GLY A 118 11.41 14.78 -3.19
CA GLY A 118 12.74 15.01 -2.64
C GLY A 118 13.59 16.01 -3.44
N ASP A 119 13.24 16.29 -4.69
CA ASP A 119 13.90 17.34 -5.50
C ASP A 119 13.27 18.74 -5.27
N ARG A 120 12.26 18.84 -4.38
CA ARG A 120 11.54 20.09 -4.03
C ARG A 120 11.80 20.56 -2.59
N ALA A 121 12.79 19.98 -1.90
CA ALA A 121 13.17 20.35 -0.54
C ALA A 121 14.48 21.15 -0.51
#